data_AF-A0A3E4Z3T6-F1
#
_entry.id   AF-A0A3E4Z3T6-F1
#
_cell.length_a   1.000
_cell.length_b   1.000
_cell.length_c   1.000
_cell.angle_alpha   90.00
_cell.angle_beta   90.00
_cell.angle_gamma   90.00
#
_symmetry.space_group_name_H-M   'P 1'
#
loop_
_entity.id
_entity.type
_entity.pdbx_description
1 polymer ?
#
loop_
_entity_poly.entity_id
_entity_poly.type
_entity_poly.pdbx_seq_one_letter_code
_entity_poly.pdbx_strand_id
1 'polypeptide(L)'
;MEAVIRKQTSFRLREDLLKVLQEEAQKANRSLNNYVESMLMDAVYSEPNEETKAAIKEARTGKYAGTINTSSLEAFIKSCEE
;
A
#
# COMPACT_ATOMS: atom_id res chain seq x y z
N MET A 1 -6.17 -2.67 -19.92
CA MET A 1 -5.35 -3.11 -18.78
C MET A 1 -4.15 -3.82 -19.36
N GLU A 2 -2.96 -3.26 -19.18
CA GLU A 2 -1.72 -3.90 -19.64
C GLU A 2 -1.51 -5.19 -18.84
N ALA A 3 -1.26 -6.31 -19.53
CA ALA A 3 -1.08 -7.59 -18.87
C ALA A 3 0.25 -7.58 -18.11
N VAL A 4 0.22 -7.83 -16.80
CA VAL A 4 1.44 -7.92 -15.99
C VAL A 4 2.25 -9.13 -16.46
N ILE A 5 3.44 -8.88 -16.97
CA ILE A 5 4.37 -9.94 -17.40
C ILE A 5 4.96 -10.60 -16.15
N ARG A 6 4.62 -11.86 -15.92
CA ARG A 6 5.15 -12.66 -14.80
C ARG A 6 6.30 -13.54 -15.27
N LYS A 7 7.41 -13.56 -14.52
CA LYS A 7 8.53 -14.48 -14.73
C LYS A 7 8.54 -15.54 -13.63
N GLN A 8 8.69 -16.80 -14.01
CA GLN A 8 8.81 -17.90 -13.04
C GLN A 8 10.12 -17.76 -12.26
N THR A 9 10.01 -17.74 -10.94
CA THR A 9 11.15 -17.68 -10.00
C THR A 9 10.94 -18.74 -8.93
N SER A 10 11.98 -19.49 -8.57
CA SER A 10 11.92 -20.50 -7.50
C SER A 10 12.63 -20.03 -6.24
N PHE A 11 11.96 -20.19 -5.10
CA PHE A 11 12.54 -19.94 -3.79
C PHE A 11 12.68 -21.27 -3.03
N ARG A 12 13.79 -21.43 -2.31
CA ARG A 12 13.92 -22.49 -1.31
C ARG A 12 13.49 -21.92 0.03
N LEU A 13 12.28 -22.25 0.44
CA LEU A 13 11.73 -21.87 1.73
C LEU A 13 11.78 -23.05 2.70
N ARG A 14 11.81 -22.76 4.00
CA ARG A 14 11.64 -23.80 5.02
C ARG A 14 10.24 -24.40 4.91
N GLU A 15 10.11 -25.69 5.20
CA GLU A 15 8.83 -26.40 5.08
C GLU A 15 7.76 -25.85 6.03
N ASP A 16 8.16 -25.49 7.25
CA ASP A 16 7.26 -24.89 8.26
C ASP A 16 6.70 -23.56 7.77
N LEU A 17 7.54 -22.71 7.19
CA LEU A 17 7.12 -21.44 6.58
C LEU A 17 6.14 -21.67 5.42
N LEU A 18 6.39 -22.68 4.58
CA LEU A 18 5.52 -22.97 3.44
C LEU A 18 4.11 -23.38 3.89
N LYS A 19 3.98 -24.13 4.99
CA LYS A 19 2.69 -24.48 5.59
C LYS A 19 1.94 -23.24 6.08
N VAL A 20 2.62 -22.37 6.83
CA VAL A 20 2.02 -21.11 7.33
C VAL A 20 1.55 -20.23 6.16
N LEU A 21 2.37 -20.07 5.12
CA LEU A 21 2.01 -19.27 3.94
C LEU A 21 0.78 -19.84 3.20
N GLN A 22 0.62 -21.17 3.15
CA GLN A 22 -0.55 -21.80 2.54
C GLN A 22 -1.82 -21.55 3.35
N GLU A 23 -1.74 -21.68 4.68
CA GLU A 23 -2.88 -21.41 5.57
C GLU A 23 -3.33 -19.94 5.46
N GLU A 24 -2.39 -19.00 5.48
CA GLU A 24 -2.70 -17.58 5.35
C GLU A 24 -3.24 -17.22 3.95
N ALA A 25 -2.69 -17.80 2.89
CA ALA A 25 -3.23 -17.63 1.54
C ALA A 25 -4.67 -18.14 1.44
N GLN A 26 -4.99 -19.28 2.06
CA GLN A 26 -6.33 -19.82 2.11
C GLN A 26 -7.29 -18.92 2.91
N LYS A 27 -6.87 -18.42 4.08
CA LYS A 27 -7.65 -17.44 4.88
C LYS A 27 -7.97 -16.18 4.09
N ALA A 28 -7.03 -15.73 3.24
CA ALA A 28 -7.21 -14.58 2.37
C ALA A 28 -8.04 -14.88 1.10
N ASN A 29 -8.44 -16.13 0.84
CA ASN A 29 -9.04 -16.58 -0.42
C ASN A 29 -8.16 -16.28 -1.66
N ARG A 30 -6.85 -16.48 -1.54
CA ARG A 30 -5.86 -16.19 -2.60
C ARG A 30 -5.01 -17.42 -2.89
N SER A 31 -4.49 -17.51 -4.11
CA SER A 31 -3.48 -18.53 -4.42
C SER A 31 -2.17 -18.21 -3.67
N LEU A 32 -1.39 -19.23 -3.34
CA LEU A 32 -0.10 -19.07 -2.66
C LEU A 32 0.81 -18.07 -3.39
N ASN A 33 0.90 -18.19 -4.73
CA ASN A 33 1.71 -17.29 -5.54
C ASN A 33 1.22 -15.84 -5.45
N ASN A 34 -0.10 -15.61 -5.54
CA ASN A 34 -0.65 -14.25 -5.47
C ASN A 34 -0.51 -13.64 -4.07
N TYR A 35 -0.66 -14.45 -3.03
CA TYR A 35 -0.47 -14.05 -1.64
C TYR A 35 0.99 -13.65 -1.39
N VAL A 36 1.94 -14.51 -1.76
CA VAL A 36 3.38 -14.24 -1.62
C VAL A 36 3.82 -13.04 -2.45
N GLU A 37 3.35 -12.90 -3.70
CA GLU A 37 3.64 -11.75 -4.55
C GLU A 37 3.19 -10.44 -3.89
N SER A 38 1.97 -10.40 -3.31
CA SER A 38 1.48 -9.20 -2.63
C SER A 38 2.25 -8.88 -1.36
N MET A 39 2.54 -9.90 -0.53
CA MET A 39 3.36 -9.68 0.67
C MET A 39 4.76 -9.16 0.33
N LEU A 40 5.38 -9.67 -0.74
CA LEU A 40 6.68 -9.19 -1.20
C LEU A 40 6.60 -7.77 -1.74
N MET A 41 5.53 -7.43 -2.47
CA MET A 41 5.28 -6.05 -2.89
C MET A 41 5.12 -5.15 -1.68
N ASP A 42 4.28 -5.49 -0.71
CA ASP A 42 4.07 -4.68 0.50
C ASP A 42 5.35 -4.49 1.32
N ALA A 43 6.22 -5.51 1.36
CA ALA A 43 7.48 -5.46 2.11
C ALA A 43 8.59 -4.68 1.38
N VAL A 44 8.61 -4.70 0.05
CA VAL A 44 9.71 -4.12 -0.76
C VAL A 44 9.32 -2.75 -1.33
N TYR A 45 8.07 -2.56 -1.74
CA TYR A 45 7.55 -1.27 -2.18
C TYR A 45 7.15 -0.42 -0.98
N SER A 46 8.10 0.37 -0.49
CA SER A 46 7.83 1.45 0.46
C SER A 46 7.54 2.79 -0.23
N GLU A 47 7.64 2.86 -1.56
CA GLU A 47 7.44 4.10 -2.30
C GLU A 47 5.94 4.33 -2.54
N PRO A 48 5.39 5.50 -2.19
CA PRO A 48 4.00 5.81 -2.45
C PRO A 48 3.66 5.63 -3.94
N ASN A 49 2.47 5.11 -4.26
CA ASN A 49 2.04 5.01 -5.67
C ASN A 49 1.94 6.40 -6.31
N GLU A 50 1.88 6.48 -7.65
CA GLU A 50 1.87 7.76 -8.37
C GLU A 50 0.71 8.68 -7.94
N GLU A 51 -0.45 8.12 -7.62
CA GLU A 51 -1.59 8.87 -7.07
C GLU A 51 -1.26 9.49 -5.71
N THR A 52 -0.62 8.74 -4.81
CA THR A 52 -0.22 9.22 -3.49
C THR A 52 0.91 10.24 -3.60
N LYS A 53 1.88 10.05 -4.51
CA LYS A 53 2.92 11.05 -4.79
C LYS A 53 2.31 12.34 -5.33
N ALA A 54 1.33 12.25 -6.23
CA ALA A 54 0.60 13.41 -6.74
C ALA A 54 -0.13 14.13 -5.60
N ALA A 55 -0.86 13.41 -4.75
CA ALA A 55 -1.54 14.00 -3.58
C ALA A 55 -0.56 14.69 -2.61
N ILE A 56 0.60 14.07 -2.32
CA ILE A 56 1.65 14.68 -1.49
C ILE A 56 2.18 15.97 -2.13
N LYS A 57 2.42 15.96 -3.45
CA LYS A 57 2.89 17.14 -4.19
C LYS A 57 1.83 18.24 -4.16
N GLU A 58 0.57 17.91 -4.41
CA GLU A 58 -0.54 18.85 -4.42
C GLU A 58 -0.75 19.50 -3.03
N ALA A 59 -0.69 18.71 -1.96
CA ALA A 59 -0.75 19.20 -0.59
C ALA A 59 0.41 20.17 -0.27
N ARG A 60 1.65 19.82 -0.67
CA ARG A 60 2.82 20.70 -0.50
C ARG A 60 2.73 22.00 -1.31
N THR A 61 2.06 21.97 -2.45
CA THR A 61 1.82 23.19 -3.27
C THR A 61 0.66 24.05 -2.76
N GLY A 62 -0.06 23.62 -1.72
CA GLY A 62 -1.14 24.41 -1.10
C GLY A 62 -2.41 24.51 -1.95
N LYS A 63 -2.63 23.60 -2.89
CA LYS A 63 -3.73 23.68 -3.88
C LYS A 63 -5.13 23.44 -3.28
N TYR A 64 -5.23 22.67 -2.19
CA TYR A 64 -6.52 22.20 -1.66
C TYR A 64 -6.79 22.48 -0.17
N ALA A 65 -5.78 22.64 0.68
CA ALA A 65 -5.99 22.65 2.14
C ALA A 65 -5.51 23.95 2.85
N GLY A 66 -5.15 24.98 2.10
CA GLY A 66 -4.65 26.24 2.68
C GLY A 66 -3.58 26.04 3.77
N THR A 67 -3.70 26.78 4.87
CA THR A 67 -2.91 26.55 6.09
C THR A 67 -3.77 25.80 7.10
N ILE A 68 -3.41 24.55 7.40
CA ILE A 68 -4.09 23.75 8.43
C ILE A 68 -3.92 24.39 9.80
N ASN A 69 -5.04 24.61 10.49
CA ASN A 69 -5.04 25.18 11.84
C ASN A 69 -5.08 24.04 12.88
N THR A 70 -3.96 23.82 13.57
CA THR A 70 -3.83 22.75 14.59
C THR A 70 -4.10 23.21 16.02
N SER A 71 -4.68 24.40 16.22
CA SER A 71 -4.87 25.01 17.54
C SER A 71 -5.94 24.31 18.39
N SER A 72 -6.94 23.70 17.76
CA SER A 72 -7.98 22.89 18.40
C SER A 72 -8.59 21.93 17.38
N LEU A 73 -9.27 20.87 17.85
CA LEU A 73 -9.96 19.91 16.96
C LEU A 73 -11.00 20.62 16.08
N GLU A 74 -11.73 21.57 16.65
CA GLU A 74 -12.77 22.34 15.95
C GLU A 74 -12.17 23.27 14.88
N ALA A 75 -11.03 23.90 15.18
CA ALA A 75 -10.29 24.73 14.21
C ALA A 75 -9.67 23.89 13.08
N PHE A 76 -9.21 22.67 13.40
CA PHE A 76 -8.67 21.72 12.43
C PHE A 76 -9.74 21.28 11.43
N ILE A 77 -10.91 20.83 11.92
CA ILE A 77 -12.02 20.40 11.06
C ILE A 77 -12.44 21.54 10.14
N LYS A 78 -12.64 22.75 10.70
CA LYS A 78 -13.01 23.93 9.91
C LYS A 78 -11.98 24.26 8.83
N SER A 79 -10.67 24.13 9.12
CA SER A 79 -9.61 24.39 8.13
C SER A 79 -9.52 23.36 7.00
N CYS A 80 -10.17 22.20 7.13
CA CYS A 80 -10.23 21.16 6.10
C CYS A 80 -11.48 21.25 5.22
N GLU A 81 -12.50 22.03 5.64
CA GLU A 81 -13.79 22.17 4.95
C GLU A 81 -13.89 23.45 4.09
N GLU A 82 -12.95 24.40 4.26
CA GLU A 82 -12.83 25.67 3.51
C GLU A 82 -11.93 25.53 2.28
#